data_AF-A0A165E820-F1
#
_entry.id   AF-A0A165E820-F1
#
_cell.length_a   1.000
_cell.length_b   1.000
_cell.length_c   1.000
_cell.angle_alpha   90.00
_cell.angle_beta   90.00
_cell.angle_gamma   90.00
#
_symmetry.space_group_name_H-M   'P 1'
#
loop_
_entity.id
_entity.type
_entity.pdbx_description
1 polymer ?
#
loop_
_entity_poly.entity_id
_entity_poly.type
_entity_poly.pdbx_seq_one_letter_code
_entity_poly.pdbx_strand_id
1 'polypeptide(L)'
;RSDARVTLLFPPGPLGVTSCIWHHRRPQSFAFQAGMAPEGALNCGCSVEEGLFEESLMRNGVGSMVAGQTNLDAEIRRPLLALLHKRYDYRDGDFEVDPETGEWLPGEGPRVWENGL
;
A
#
# COMPACT_ATOMS: atom_id res chain seq x y z
N ARG A 1 -8.85 9.05 5.52
CA ARG A 1 -7.85 9.82 4.73
C ARG A 1 -7.45 9.05 3.47
N SER A 2 -7.50 7.71 3.49
CA SER A 2 -6.91 6.88 2.44
C SER A 2 -7.90 6.20 1.50
N ASP A 3 -9.22 6.32 1.64
CA ASP A 3 -10.17 5.55 0.80
C ASP A 3 -9.99 5.82 -0.70
N ALA A 4 -9.71 7.06 -1.07
CA ALA A 4 -9.31 7.44 -2.43
C ALA A 4 -8.01 6.73 -2.85
N ARG A 5 -7.00 6.71 -1.98
CA ARG A 5 -5.71 6.03 -2.20
C ARG A 5 -5.89 4.51 -2.32
N VAL A 6 -6.73 3.89 -1.50
CA VAL A 6 -7.07 2.46 -1.56
C VAL A 6 -7.74 2.12 -2.89
N THR A 7 -8.72 2.93 -3.31
CA THR A 7 -9.43 2.75 -4.59
C THR A 7 -8.48 2.91 -5.78
N LEU A 8 -7.56 3.87 -5.69
CA LEU A 8 -6.57 4.15 -6.73
C LEU A 8 -5.52 3.04 -6.85
N LEU A 9 -4.99 2.57 -5.72
CA LEU A 9 -3.85 1.65 -5.68
C LEU A 9 -4.24 0.18 -5.82
N PHE A 10 -5.44 -0.18 -5.38
CA PHE A 10 -5.92 -1.56 -5.43
C PHE A 10 -7.21 -1.70 -6.26
N PRO A 11 -7.25 -1.20 -7.51
CA PRO A 11 -8.42 -1.36 -8.34
C PRO A 11 -8.66 -2.85 -8.62
N PRO A 12 -9.93 -3.30 -8.66
CA PRO A 12 -10.22 -4.68 -9.05
C PRO A 12 -9.79 -4.90 -10.51
N GLY A 13 -9.05 -5.99 -10.75
CA GLY A 13 -8.69 -6.43 -12.10
C GLY A 13 -9.90 -6.93 -12.89
N PRO A 14 -9.70 -7.42 -14.14
CA PRO A 14 -10.79 -7.91 -15.00
C PRO A 14 -11.66 -9.02 -14.39
N LEU A 15 -11.10 -9.79 -13.45
CA LEU A 15 -11.80 -10.87 -12.74
C LEU A 15 -12.39 -10.42 -11.39
N GLY A 16 -12.38 -9.12 -11.07
CA GLY A 16 -12.89 -8.58 -9.81
C GLY A 16 -12.00 -8.86 -8.59
N VAL A 17 -10.72 -9.22 -8.82
CA VAL A 17 -9.73 -9.47 -7.77
C VAL A 17 -8.90 -8.24 -7.49
N THR A 18 -8.69 -7.94 -6.22
CA THR A 18 -7.80 -6.90 -5.70
C THR A 18 -6.52 -7.52 -5.12
N SER A 19 -5.38 -6.87 -5.33
CA SER A 19 -4.10 -7.38 -4.85
C SER A 19 -3.15 -6.24 -4.52
N CYS A 20 -2.26 -6.43 -3.54
CA CYS A 20 -1.17 -5.48 -3.33
C CYS A 20 -0.22 -5.47 -4.54
N ILE A 21 0.62 -4.44 -4.65
CA ILE A 21 1.51 -4.23 -5.81
C ILE A 21 2.46 -5.41 -6.02
N TRP A 22 2.96 -5.99 -4.93
CA TRP A 22 3.84 -7.15 -4.98
C TRP A 22 3.15 -8.39 -5.54
N HIS A 23 1.96 -8.74 -5.01
CA HIS A 23 1.20 -9.91 -5.46
C HIS A 23 0.59 -9.72 -6.85
N HIS A 24 0.30 -8.48 -7.24
CA HIS A 24 -0.11 -8.17 -8.61
C HIS A 24 0.94 -8.60 -9.63
N ARG A 25 2.23 -8.43 -9.30
CA ARG A 25 3.37 -8.78 -10.17
C ARG A 25 3.89 -10.21 -9.98
N ARG A 26 3.55 -10.84 -8.85
CA ARG A 26 3.88 -12.23 -8.54
C ARG A 26 2.60 -12.99 -8.22
N PRO A 27 1.81 -13.37 -9.24
CA PRO A 27 0.55 -14.04 -9.02
C PRO A 27 0.80 -15.38 -8.33
N GLN A 28 0.29 -15.50 -7.10
CA GLN A 28 0.12 -16.76 -6.41
C GLN A 28 -1.39 -17.08 -6.34
N SER A 29 -1.75 -18.23 -5.79
CA SER A 29 -3.15 -18.53 -5.49
C SER A 29 -3.72 -17.43 -4.57
N PHE A 30 -4.81 -16.79 -4.99
CA PHE A 30 -5.49 -15.80 -4.15
C PHE A 30 -6.02 -16.46 -2.88
N ALA A 31 -5.87 -15.76 -1.75
CA ALA A 31 -6.40 -16.21 -0.46
C ALA A 31 -7.93 -16.16 -0.43
N PHE A 32 -8.53 -15.21 -1.16
CA PHE A 32 -9.98 -15.02 -1.24
C PHE A 32 -10.45 -14.94 -2.70
N GLN A 33 -11.62 -15.50 -3.00
CA GLN A 33 -12.27 -15.33 -4.30
C GLN A 33 -12.64 -13.86 -4.57
N ALA A 34 -12.82 -13.49 -5.84
CA ALA A 34 -13.21 -12.14 -6.24
C ALA A 34 -14.43 -11.61 -5.44
N GLY A 35 -14.30 -10.41 -4.88
CA GLY A 35 -15.35 -9.81 -4.03
C GLY A 35 -15.57 -10.45 -2.66
N MET A 36 -14.81 -11.50 -2.29
CA MET A 36 -14.97 -12.24 -1.02
C MET A 36 -13.87 -11.93 0.01
N ALA A 37 -12.99 -10.96 -0.25
CA ALA A 37 -12.02 -10.52 0.75
C ALA A 37 -12.76 -9.82 1.91
N PRO A 38 -12.39 -10.09 3.18
CA PRO A 38 -12.99 -9.41 4.31
C PRO A 38 -12.65 -7.92 4.30
N GLU A 39 -13.43 -7.12 5.04
CA GLU A 39 -13.18 -5.69 5.20
C GLU A 39 -11.75 -5.45 5.71
N GLY A 40 -11.05 -4.49 5.09
CA GLY A 40 -9.65 -4.20 5.40
C GLY A 40 -8.63 -5.19 4.82
N ALA A 41 -9.04 -6.13 3.95
CA ALA A 41 -8.14 -7.06 3.27
C ALA A 41 -8.30 -7.04 1.74
N LEU A 42 -7.24 -7.46 1.05
CA LEU A 42 -7.19 -7.67 -0.40
C LEU A 42 -7.35 -9.16 -0.74
N ASN A 43 -7.74 -9.50 -1.98
CA ASN A 43 -7.91 -10.90 -2.38
C ASN A 43 -6.61 -11.72 -2.31
N CYS A 44 -5.45 -11.06 -2.35
CA CYS A 44 -4.15 -11.70 -2.15
C CYS A 44 -3.85 -12.09 -0.68
N GLY A 45 -4.72 -11.76 0.28
CA GLY A 45 -4.52 -12.11 1.70
C GLY A 45 -3.67 -11.11 2.50
N CYS A 46 -3.27 -10.00 1.89
CA CYS A 46 -2.68 -8.87 2.61
C CYS A 46 -3.77 -7.97 3.19
N SER A 47 -3.50 -7.31 4.30
CA SER A 47 -4.35 -6.20 4.73
C SER A 47 -4.20 -5.02 3.78
N VAL A 48 -5.20 -4.15 3.74
CA VAL A 48 -5.15 -2.89 2.99
C VAL A 48 -3.98 -2.04 3.48
N GLU A 49 -3.75 -1.99 4.79
CA GLU A 49 -2.63 -1.26 5.39
C GLU A 49 -1.26 -1.81 4.96
N GLU A 50 -1.09 -3.14 4.91
CA GLU A 50 0.13 -3.76 4.38
C GLU A 50 0.37 -3.37 2.91
N GLY A 51 -0.71 -3.25 2.12
CA GLY A 51 -0.65 -2.79 0.74
C GLY A 51 -0.24 -1.32 0.64
N LEU A 52 -0.84 -0.45 1.44
CA LEU A 52 -0.53 0.98 1.46
C LEU A 52 0.92 1.22 1.90
N PHE A 53 1.35 0.55 2.96
CA PHE A 53 2.71 0.61 3.45
C PHE A 53 3.73 0.15 2.41
N GLU A 54 3.46 -0.94 1.69
CA GLU A 54 4.30 -1.39 0.57
C GLU A 54 4.46 -0.33 -0.50
N GLU A 55 3.36 0.32 -0.86
CA GLU A 55 3.37 1.36 -1.87
C GLU A 55 4.16 2.59 -1.43
N SER A 56 3.96 3.06 -0.18
CA SER A 56 4.72 4.17 0.37
C SER A 56 6.22 3.86 0.44
N LEU A 57 6.60 2.63 0.80
CA LEU A 57 8.01 2.19 0.76
C LEU A 57 8.58 2.25 -0.67
N MET A 58 7.83 1.77 -1.66
CA MET A 58 8.27 1.78 -3.06
C MET A 58 8.49 3.21 -3.58
N ARG A 59 7.57 4.14 -3.28
CA ARG A 59 7.69 5.56 -3.67
C ARG A 59 8.91 6.22 -3.04
N ASN A 60 9.29 5.79 -1.85
CA ASN A 60 10.49 6.25 -1.14
C ASN A 60 11.75 5.41 -1.45
N GLY A 61 11.73 4.62 -2.52
CA GLY A 61 12.88 3.87 -3.01
C GLY A 61 13.22 2.61 -2.20
N VAL A 62 12.44 2.24 -1.19
CA VAL A 62 12.66 1.03 -0.38
C VAL A 62 12.03 -0.17 -1.04
N GLY A 63 12.84 -1.18 -1.34
CA GLY A 63 12.39 -2.37 -2.07
C GLY A 63 12.06 -2.11 -3.54
N SER A 64 12.25 -0.89 -4.04
CA SER A 64 12.05 -0.50 -5.43
C SER A 64 13.29 -0.87 -6.28
N MET A 65 13.08 -1.50 -7.43
CA MET A 65 14.11 -1.69 -8.46
C MET A 65 13.85 -0.77 -9.67
N VAL A 66 14.85 -0.68 -10.57
CA VAL A 66 14.71 -0.05 -11.89
C VAL A 66 13.45 -0.59 -12.59
N ALA A 67 12.65 0.30 -13.18
CA ALA A 67 11.31 0.04 -13.73
C ALA A 67 10.18 -0.20 -12.70
N GLY A 68 10.30 0.35 -11.49
CA GLY A 68 9.20 0.43 -10.51
C GLY A 68 8.75 -0.94 -9.98
N GLN A 69 9.64 -1.92 -9.91
CA GLN A 69 9.37 -3.25 -9.38
C GLN A 69 9.58 -3.30 -7.86
N THR A 70 8.76 -4.07 -7.13
CA THR A 70 8.98 -4.32 -5.69
C THR A 70 9.62 -5.68 -5.46
N ASN A 71 10.68 -5.70 -4.65
CA ASN A 71 11.34 -6.90 -4.17
C ASN A 71 11.18 -7.11 -2.66
N LEU A 72 10.42 -6.25 -1.97
CA LEU A 72 10.24 -6.43 -0.54
C LEU A 72 9.27 -7.59 -0.28
N ASP A 73 9.79 -8.67 0.28
CA ASP A 73 8.98 -9.83 0.66
C ASP A 73 7.95 -9.46 1.73
N ALA A 74 6.75 -10.04 1.64
CA ALA A 74 5.70 -9.89 2.63
C ALA A 74 6.19 -10.30 4.04
N GLU A 75 7.04 -11.32 4.14
CA GLU A 75 7.63 -11.81 5.40
C GLU A 75 8.49 -10.75 6.11
N ILE A 76 9.09 -9.81 5.37
CA ILE A 76 9.87 -8.70 5.97
C ILE A 76 8.96 -7.48 6.20
N ARG A 77 8.04 -7.22 5.28
CA ARG A 77 7.16 -6.05 5.34
C ARG A 77 6.27 -6.05 6.58
N ARG A 78 5.62 -7.17 6.91
CA ARG A 78 4.70 -7.27 8.05
C ARG A 78 5.37 -6.95 9.40
N PRO A 79 6.51 -7.58 9.77
CA PRO A 79 7.18 -7.24 11.02
C PRO A 79 7.76 -5.82 11.02
N LEU A 80 8.16 -5.27 9.86
CA LEU A 80 8.59 -3.88 9.76
C LEU A 80 7.44 -2.91 10.06
N LEU A 81 6.27 -3.10 9.45
CA LEU A 81 5.07 -2.30 9.73
C LEU A 81 4.70 -2.37 11.21
N ALA A 82 4.68 -3.58 11.79
CA ALA A 82 4.40 -3.77 13.21
C ALA A 82 5.40 -3.06 14.12
N LEU A 83 6.69 -3.04 13.76
CA LEU A 83 7.72 -2.30 14.48
C LEU A 83 7.47 -0.80 14.41
N LEU A 84 7.10 -0.27 13.23
CA LEU A 84 6.85 1.14 13.02
C LEU A 84 5.64 1.64 13.82
N HIS A 85 4.53 0.90 13.84
CA HIS A 85 3.42 1.19 14.74
C HIS A 85 3.87 1.23 16.20
N LYS A 86 4.59 0.19 16.64
CA LYS A 86 4.99 0.05 18.05
C LYS A 86 5.95 1.14 18.53
N ARG A 87 6.87 1.58 17.66
CA ARG A 87 7.96 2.48 18.06
C ARG A 87 7.70 3.94 17.72
N TYR A 88 6.90 4.20 16.69
CA TYR A 88 6.77 5.53 16.10
C TYR A 88 5.31 5.96 15.89
N ASP A 89 4.33 5.18 16.34
CA ASP A 89 2.89 5.43 16.10
C ASP A 89 2.57 5.66 14.61
N TYR A 90 3.27 4.92 13.74
CA TYR A 90 3.16 5.07 12.29
C TYR A 90 1.70 4.98 11.82
N ARG A 91 1.35 5.86 10.88
CA ARG A 91 0.07 5.90 10.17
C ARG A 91 0.32 6.00 8.67
N ASP A 92 -0.61 5.44 7.89
CA ASP A 92 -0.61 5.63 6.44
C ASP A 92 -0.55 7.12 6.08
N GLY A 93 0.35 7.46 5.16
CA GLY A 93 0.65 8.84 4.75
C GLY A 93 1.79 9.52 5.52
N ASP A 94 2.34 8.92 6.58
CA ASP A 94 3.43 9.55 7.36
C ASP A 94 4.72 9.76 6.54
N PHE A 95 4.94 9.00 5.46
CA PHE A 95 6.08 9.22 4.56
C PHE A 95 5.85 10.36 3.56
N GLU A 96 4.59 10.75 3.37
CA GLU A 96 4.15 11.83 2.48
C GLU A 96 3.90 13.15 3.22
N VAL A 97 4.21 13.20 4.52
CA VAL A 97 4.05 14.36 5.39
C VAL A 97 5.41 14.82 5.90
N ASP A 98 5.62 16.12 5.92
CA ASP A 98 6.78 16.74 6.54
C ASP A 98 6.68 16.60 8.08
N PRO A 99 7.68 16.00 8.75
CA PRO A 99 7.59 15.71 10.18
C PRO A 99 7.74 16.95 11.08
N GLU A 100 8.27 18.06 10.57
CA GLU A 100 8.45 19.29 11.34
C GLU A 100 7.20 20.17 11.32
N THR A 101 6.53 20.22 10.17
CA THR A 101 5.38 21.09 9.91
C THR A 101 4.05 20.35 9.98
N GLY A 102 4.04 19.04 9.77
CA GLY A 102 2.82 18.23 9.64
C GLY A 102 2.06 18.47 8.33
N GLU A 103 2.64 19.20 7.38
CA GLU A 103 2.05 19.45 6.07
C GLU A 103 2.40 18.34 5.07
N TRP A 104 1.55 18.15 4.07
CA TRP A 104 1.85 17.24 2.97
C TRP A 104 3.06 17.74 2.18
N LEU A 105 3.92 16.81 1.76
CA LEU A 105 5.00 17.13 0.84
C LEU A 105 4.43 17.67 -0.49
N PRO A 106 5.19 18.50 -1.23
CA PRO A 106 4.72 19.02 -2.51
C PRO A 106 4.30 17.90 -3.47
N GLY A 107 3.07 17.96 -3.97
CA GLY A 107 2.52 16.93 -4.85
C GLY A 107 1.90 15.73 -4.13
N GLU A 108 1.77 15.78 -2.80
CA GLU A 108 1.05 14.79 -2.00
C GLU A 108 -0.29 15.33 -1.46
N GLY A 109 -1.06 14.40 -0.88
CA GLY A 109 -2.24 14.70 -0.08
C GLY A 109 -3.56 14.30 -0.73
N PRO A 110 -4.69 14.50 -0.01
CA PRO A 110 -5.98 13.93 -0.38
C PRO A 110 -6.44 14.32 -1.78
N ARG A 111 -6.24 15.60 -2.14
CA ARG A 111 -6.61 16.10 -3.48
C ARG A 111 -5.84 15.41 -4.61
N VAL A 112 -4.61 14.98 -4.39
CA VAL A 112 -3.83 14.27 -5.41
C VAL A 112 -4.40 12.86 -5.57
N TRP A 113 -4.63 12.18 -4.45
CA TRP A 113 -5.16 10.81 -4.48
C TRP A 113 -6.61 10.73 -4.99
N GLU A 114 -7.42 11.78 -4.78
CA GLU A 114 -8.79 11.89 -5.31
C GLU A 114 -8.83 12.15 -6.82
N ASN A 115 -7.84 12.87 -7.37
CA ASN A 115 -7.80 13.22 -8.80
C ASN A 115 -6.96 12.25 -9.65
N GLY A 116 -6.31 11.27 -9.02
CA GLY A 116 -5.38 10.32 -9.66
C GLY A 116 -3.92 10.74 -9.51
N LEU A 117 -3.05 9.75 -9.26
CA LEU A 117 -1.58 9.90 -9.20
C LEU A 117 -1.01 10.38 -10.55
#